data_AF-A0A2D6L480-F1
#
_entry.id   AF-A0A2D6L480-F1
#
_cell.length_a   1.000
_cell.length_b   1.000
_cell.length_c   1.000
_cell.angle_alpha   90.00
_cell.angle_beta   90.00
_cell.angle_gamma   90.00
#
_symmetry.space_group_name_H-M   'P 1'
#
loop_
_entity.id
_entity.type
_entity.pdbx_description
1 polymer ?
#
loop_
_entity_poly.entity_id
_entity_poly.type
_entity_poly.pdbx_seq_one_letter_code
_entity_poly.pdbx_strand_id
1 'polypeptide(L)'
;MDITNEVYVSPYSCYINLTSKCNLRCSHCFGSYSKELENELNLDEWKKVIDDLIENKVFYIVISGGEATQSPFFKEFIQYLVKKGMYFILTTNGVFSKSIRDFILNHKEYLISIKFSLDGPNRDSHGFLRLDAGGEFNPKMFDITIENILFFKKHKIPITIASMLHKKNIKLLKEFEKLIKKINPINWFISPIIPIGRGEENNFISEFYDYFDNKFWEHIKKRGEEEKINVNLIDMPVKMEKH
;
A
#
# COMPACT_ATOMS: atom_id res chain seq x y z
N MET A 1 34.81 -16.70 22.11
CA MET A 1 33.54 -16.58 21.37
C MET A 1 32.60 -15.82 22.28
N ASP A 2 32.53 -14.52 22.09
CA ASP A 2 31.73 -13.63 22.92
C ASP A 2 30.28 -13.66 22.43
N ILE A 3 29.38 -14.28 23.20
CA ILE A 3 27.95 -14.45 22.91
C ILE A 3 27.14 -13.35 23.65
N THR A 4 27.76 -12.22 23.98
CA THR A 4 27.28 -11.31 25.02
C THR A 4 26.39 -10.16 24.53
N ASN A 5 25.75 -10.24 23.35
CA ASN A 5 24.80 -9.21 22.88
C ASN A 5 23.66 -9.71 21.96
N GLU A 6 23.31 -11.00 21.98
CA GLU A 6 22.16 -11.48 21.19
C GLU A 6 20.84 -11.23 21.93
N VAL A 7 20.33 -10.00 21.87
CA VAL A 7 18.92 -9.74 22.13
C VAL A 7 18.16 -10.13 20.86
N TYR A 8 17.73 -11.39 20.74
CA TYR A 8 16.74 -11.77 19.73
C TYR A 8 15.38 -11.15 20.14
N VAL A 9 15.20 -9.88 19.79
CA VAL A 9 13.88 -9.23 19.86
C VAL A 9 13.09 -9.73 18.66
N SER A 10 11.99 -10.43 18.91
CA SER A 10 11.03 -10.80 17.86
C SER A 10 10.64 -9.58 17.02
N PRO A 11 10.44 -9.72 15.70
CA PRO A 11 10.02 -8.61 14.86
C PRO A 11 8.69 -8.03 15.36
N TYR A 12 8.63 -6.71 15.45
CA TYR A 12 7.42 -6.00 15.87
C TYR A 12 6.22 -6.31 14.97
N SER A 13 6.43 -6.42 13.66
CA SER A 13 5.41 -6.77 12.68
C SER A 13 6.00 -7.56 11.51
N CYS A 14 5.19 -8.37 10.85
CA CYS A 14 5.58 -9.10 9.64
C CYS A 14 4.79 -8.63 8.41
N TYR A 15 5.46 -8.46 7.27
CA TYR A 15 4.82 -8.11 6.00
C TYR A 15 4.64 -9.37 5.15
N ILE A 16 3.40 -9.74 4.86
CA ILE A 16 3.04 -10.96 4.14
C ILE A 16 2.49 -10.61 2.76
N ASN A 17 3.13 -11.16 1.73
CA ASN A 17 2.59 -11.19 0.37
C ASN A 17 1.79 -12.48 0.21
N LEU A 18 0.46 -12.37 0.36
CA LEU A 18 -0.44 -13.53 0.38
C LEU A 18 -0.53 -14.23 -0.99
N THR A 19 -0.36 -13.47 -2.07
CA THR A 19 -0.36 -13.97 -3.45
C THR A 19 0.38 -12.99 -4.36
N SER A 20 0.94 -13.46 -5.48
CA SER A 20 1.43 -12.60 -6.57
C SER A 20 0.34 -12.25 -7.59
N LYS A 21 -0.85 -12.86 -7.48
CA LYS A 21 -1.99 -12.55 -8.33
C LYS A 21 -2.47 -11.12 -8.07
N CYS A 22 -2.73 -10.38 -9.14
CA CYS A 22 -3.27 -9.02 -9.07
C CYS A 22 -4.32 -8.81 -10.15
N ASN A 23 -5.36 -8.06 -9.82
CA ASN A 23 -6.38 -7.62 -10.78
C ASN A 23 -5.99 -6.33 -11.52
N LEU A 24 -4.80 -5.80 -11.27
CA LEU A 24 -4.18 -4.68 -11.98
C LEU A 24 -2.81 -5.10 -12.52
N ARG A 25 -2.33 -4.40 -13.56
CA ARG A 25 -0.99 -4.58 -14.13
C ARG A 25 -0.22 -3.26 -14.10
N CYS A 26 -0.09 -2.69 -12.90
CA CYS A 26 0.52 -1.37 -12.73
C CYS A 26 1.93 -1.29 -13.34
N SER A 27 2.22 -0.19 -14.06
CA SER A 27 3.49 0.01 -14.77
C SER A 27 4.69 0.27 -13.86
N HIS A 28 4.48 0.48 -12.56
CA HIS A 28 5.54 0.74 -11.56
C HIS A 28 5.64 -0.37 -10.51
N CYS A 29 5.00 -1.53 -10.74
CA CYS A 29 4.90 -2.57 -9.72
C CYS A 29 6.27 -3.19 -9.43
N PHE A 30 6.79 -2.97 -8.22
CA PHE A 30 8.08 -3.48 -7.77
C PHE A 30 8.19 -5.01 -7.86
N GLY A 31 7.12 -5.73 -7.54
CA GLY A 31 7.11 -7.21 -7.55
C GLY A 31 6.77 -7.84 -8.90
N SER A 32 6.57 -7.03 -9.95
CA SER A 32 6.10 -7.51 -11.25
C SER A 32 4.87 -8.43 -11.18
N TYR A 33 4.04 -8.25 -10.16
CA TYR A 33 2.87 -9.08 -9.86
C TYR A 33 1.83 -9.04 -10.97
N SER A 34 1.20 -10.18 -11.24
CA SER A 34 0.14 -10.31 -12.25
C SER A 34 -0.66 -11.59 -12.05
N LYS A 35 -0.01 -12.73 -12.23
CA LYS A 35 -0.57 -14.07 -12.03
C LYS A 35 -0.04 -14.68 -10.74
N GLU A 36 -0.78 -15.66 -10.24
CA GLU A 36 -0.38 -16.56 -9.15
C GLU A 36 0.90 -17.32 -9.54
N LEU A 37 1.85 -17.47 -8.61
CA LEU A 37 3.02 -18.32 -8.82
C LEU A 37 2.67 -19.79 -8.58
N GLU A 38 3.36 -20.70 -9.27
CA GLU A 38 3.13 -22.15 -9.11
C GLU A 38 3.46 -22.65 -7.69
N ASN A 39 4.35 -21.97 -6.98
CA ASN A 39 4.84 -22.36 -5.65
C ASN A 39 4.39 -21.36 -4.55
N GLU A 40 3.18 -20.80 -4.66
CA GLU A 40 2.59 -20.07 -3.53
C GLU A 40 2.24 -21.01 -2.38
N LEU A 41 2.31 -20.52 -1.15
CA LEU A 41 1.91 -21.28 0.02
C LEU A 41 0.42 -21.61 -0.05
N ASN A 42 0.08 -22.86 0.24
CA ASN A 42 -1.30 -23.27 0.43
C ASN A 42 -1.85 -22.79 1.78
N LEU A 43 -3.16 -22.95 2.00
CA LEU A 43 -3.81 -22.49 3.22
C LEU A 43 -3.22 -23.09 4.51
N ASP A 44 -2.83 -24.37 4.51
CA ASP A 44 -2.29 -25.02 5.71
C ASP A 44 -0.86 -24.57 6.03
N GLU A 45 -0.07 -24.25 5.01
CA GLU A 45 1.23 -23.61 5.18
C GLU A 45 1.07 -22.19 5.73
N TRP A 46 0.11 -21.41 5.23
CA TRP A 46 -0.19 -20.09 5.78
C TRP A 46 -0.63 -20.14 7.25
N LYS A 47 -1.43 -21.15 7.63
CA LYS A 47 -1.80 -21.36 9.03
C LYS A 47 -0.58 -21.60 9.92
N LYS A 48 0.36 -22.44 9.46
CA LYS A 48 1.63 -22.68 10.17
C LYS A 48 2.43 -21.38 10.32
N VAL A 49 2.56 -20.59 9.26
CA VAL A 49 3.21 -19.27 9.33
C VAL A 49 2.54 -18.36 10.36
N ILE A 50 1.20 -18.31 10.40
CA ILE A 50 0.48 -17.51 11.41
C ILE A 50 0.77 -18.02 12.82
N ASP A 51 0.77 -19.33 13.02
CA ASP A 51 1.07 -19.93 14.33
C ASP A 51 2.51 -19.60 14.77
N ASP A 52 3.50 -19.74 13.88
CA ASP A 52 4.89 -19.40 14.15
C ASP A 52 5.05 -17.91 14.53
N LEU A 53 4.38 -17.00 13.82
CA LEU A 53 4.42 -15.57 14.12
C LEU A 53 3.84 -15.25 15.50
N ILE A 54 2.77 -15.95 15.90
CA ILE A 54 2.15 -15.78 17.22
C ILE A 54 3.03 -16.34 18.33
N GLU A 55 3.60 -17.53 18.13
CA GLU A 55 4.55 -18.13 19.08
C GLU A 55 5.76 -17.23 19.31
N ASN A 56 6.20 -16.55 18.26
CA ASN A 56 7.25 -15.54 18.34
C ASN A 56 6.77 -14.18 18.84
N LYS A 57 5.50 -13.98 19.23
CA LYS A 57 4.97 -12.72 19.77
C LYS A 57 5.03 -11.53 18.80
N VAL A 58 4.91 -11.78 17.50
CA VAL A 58 4.72 -10.71 16.51
C VAL A 58 3.40 -9.98 16.81
N PHE A 59 3.42 -8.65 16.83
CA PHE A 59 2.29 -7.86 17.33
C PHE A 59 1.13 -7.75 16.34
N TYR A 60 1.45 -7.55 15.05
CA TYR A 60 0.47 -7.58 13.96
C TYR A 60 1.15 -7.97 12.65
N ILE A 61 0.33 -8.31 11.65
CA ILE A 61 0.82 -8.51 10.29
C ILE A 61 0.32 -7.43 9.34
N VAL A 62 1.10 -7.15 8.30
CA VAL A 62 0.66 -6.36 7.15
C VAL A 62 0.41 -7.32 6.00
N ILE A 63 -0.83 -7.37 5.52
CA ILE A 63 -1.26 -8.26 4.43
C ILE A 63 -1.21 -7.47 3.13
N SER A 64 -0.57 -8.06 2.12
CA SER A 64 -0.28 -7.47 0.82
C SER A 64 -0.13 -8.57 -0.23
N GLY A 65 0.51 -8.25 -1.37
CA GLY A 65 0.90 -9.17 -2.42
C GLY A 65 0.92 -8.43 -3.76
N GLY A 66 0.49 -9.12 -4.81
CA GLY A 66 -0.09 -8.47 -5.97
C GLY A 66 -1.34 -7.70 -5.57
N GLU A 67 -2.40 -8.43 -5.23
CA GLU A 67 -3.56 -7.90 -4.51
C GLU A 67 -4.09 -9.01 -3.59
N ALA A 68 -3.98 -8.81 -2.27
CA ALA A 68 -4.34 -9.85 -1.30
C ALA A 68 -5.77 -10.37 -1.48
N THR A 69 -6.72 -9.49 -1.86
CA THR A 69 -8.12 -9.86 -2.08
C THR A 69 -8.34 -10.78 -3.29
N GLN A 70 -7.31 -11.01 -4.12
CA GLN A 70 -7.35 -11.92 -5.27
C GLN A 70 -6.86 -13.33 -4.93
N SER A 71 -6.28 -13.53 -3.74
CA SER A 71 -5.88 -14.86 -3.28
C SER A 71 -7.13 -15.74 -3.11
N PRO A 72 -7.09 -17.01 -3.56
CA PRO A 72 -8.17 -17.95 -3.31
C PRO A 72 -8.41 -18.19 -1.81
N PHE A 73 -7.42 -17.92 -0.97
CA PHE A 73 -7.45 -18.15 0.48
C PHE A 73 -7.67 -16.88 1.30
N PHE A 74 -7.96 -15.73 0.67
CA PHE A 74 -8.03 -14.44 1.37
C PHE A 74 -8.98 -14.47 2.57
N LYS A 75 -10.17 -15.07 2.43
CA LYS A 75 -11.17 -15.09 3.50
C LYS A 75 -10.76 -16.03 4.63
N GLU A 76 -10.34 -17.24 4.27
CA GLU A 76 -9.91 -18.28 5.19
C GLU A 76 -8.68 -17.85 5.99
N PHE A 77 -7.73 -17.15 5.34
CA PHE A 77 -6.56 -16.56 5.97
C PHE A 77 -6.95 -15.53 7.03
N ILE A 78 -7.82 -14.56 6.68
CA ILE A 78 -8.31 -13.54 7.63
C ILE A 78 -9.07 -14.19 8.78
N GLN A 79 -9.95 -15.15 8.50
CA GLN A 79 -10.71 -15.86 9.53
C GLN A 79 -9.81 -16.61 10.50
N TYR A 80 -8.76 -17.28 10.00
CA TYR A 80 -7.81 -17.99 10.84
C TYR A 80 -7.01 -17.02 11.72
N LEU A 81 -6.52 -15.93 11.12
CA LEU A 81 -5.79 -14.89 11.81
C LEU A 81 -6.58 -14.27 12.96
N VAL A 82 -7.84 -13.92 12.68
CA VAL A 82 -8.79 -13.38 13.67
C VAL A 82 -9.10 -14.40 14.76
N LYS A 83 -9.34 -15.67 14.39
CA LYS A 83 -9.55 -16.76 15.35
C LYS A 83 -8.38 -16.90 16.32
N LYS A 84 -7.16 -16.59 15.87
CA LYS A 84 -5.94 -16.64 16.67
C LYS A 84 -5.64 -15.35 17.45
N GLY A 85 -6.50 -14.35 17.36
CA GLY A 85 -6.37 -13.11 18.12
C GLY A 85 -5.32 -12.13 17.55
N MET A 86 -4.82 -12.37 16.34
CA MET A 86 -3.80 -11.55 15.71
C MET A 86 -4.45 -10.36 14.99
N TYR A 87 -3.84 -9.17 15.10
CA TYR A 87 -4.30 -7.96 14.42
C TYR A 87 -3.64 -7.83 13.05
N PHE A 88 -4.26 -7.08 12.14
CA PHE A 88 -3.70 -6.88 10.81
C PHE A 88 -3.92 -5.48 10.22
N ILE A 89 -3.04 -5.13 9.29
CA ILE A 89 -3.18 -4.01 8.35
C ILE A 89 -3.36 -4.61 6.95
N LEU A 90 -4.28 -4.07 6.16
CA LEU A 90 -4.44 -4.47 4.75
C LEU A 90 -3.84 -3.40 3.83
N THR A 91 -2.86 -3.77 3.01
CA THR A 91 -2.39 -2.96 1.87
C THR A 91 -3.08 -3.43 0.60
N THR A 92 -3.74 -2.51 -0.11
CA THR A 92 -4.58 -2.86 -1.27
C THR A 92 -4.57 -1.76 -2.34
N ASN A 93 -4.75 -2.16 -3.60
CA ASN A 93 -5.05 -1.27 -4.72
C ASN A 93 -6.46 -0.65 -4.65
N GLY A 94 -7.33 -1.18 -3.79
CA GLY A 94 -8.68 -0.68 -3.55
C GLY A 94 -9.73 -1.13 -4.54
N VAL A 95 -9.36 -1.94 -5.54
CA VAL A 95 -10.25 -2.46 -6.57
C VAL A 95 -10.74 -3.84 -6.17
N PHE A 96 -11.84 -3.91 -5.43
CA PHE A 96 -12.49 -5.16 -5.05
C PHE A 96 -14.00 -4.98 -4.92
N SER A 97 -14.72 -6.10 -4.94
CA SER A 97 -16.17 -6.14 -4.93
C SER A 97 -16.77 -5.70 -3.59
N LYS A 98 -18.06 -5.36 -3.60
CA LYS A 98 -18.83 -5.11 -2.38
C LYS A 98 -18.79 -6.31 -1.40
N SER A 99 -18.78 -7.55 -1.89
CA SER A 99 -18.74 -8.73 -1.02
C SER A 99 -17.41 -8.86 -0.27
N ILE A 100 -16.28 -8.51 -0.89
CA ILE A 100 -14.98 -8.43 -0.22
C ILE A 100 -14.96 -7.28 0.78
N ARG A 101 -15.48 -6.13 0.38
CA ARG A 101 -15.59 -4.96 1.25
C ARG A 101 -16.37 -5.23 2.53
N ASP A 102 -17.56 -5.83 2.40
CA ASP A 102 -18.43 -6.18 3.53
C ASP A 102 -17.76 -7.26 4.40
N PHE A 103 -17.05 -8.22 3.80
CA PHE A 103 -16.26 -9.21 4.53
C PHE A 103 -15.16 -8.59 5.38
N ILE A 104 -14.38 -7.63 4.84
CA ILE A 104 -13.34 -6.92 5.58
C ILE A 104 -13.98 -6.15 6.76
N LEU A 105 -15.09 -5.46 6.52
CA LEU A 105 -15.79 -4.70 7.56
C LEU A 105 -16.29 -5.58 8.71
N ASN A 106 -16.71 -6.81 8.43
CA ASN A 106 -17.15 -7.77 9.46
C ASN A 106 -16.01 -8.19 10.42
N HIS A 107 -14.75 -7.96 10.06
CA HIS A 107 -13.57 -8.25 10.88
C HIS A 107 -12.88 -6.99 11.40
N LYS A 108 -13.60 -5.85 11.43
CA LYS A 108 -13.05 -4.54 11.80
C LYS A 108 -12.39 -4.48 13.18
N GLU A 109 -12.76 -5.36 14.11
CA GLU A 109 -12.20 -5.39 15.47
C GLU A 109 -10.73 -5.79 15.51
N TYR A 110 -10.26 -6.53 14.49
CA TYR A 110 -8.87 -6.96 14.34
C TYR A 110 -8.11 -6.17 13.26
N LEU A 111 -8.82 -5.29 12.53
CA LEU A 111 -8.27 -4.46 11.48
C LEU A 111 -7.74 -3.15 12.06
N ILE A 112 -6.41 -3.02 12.13
CA ILE A 112 -5.73 -1.81 12.59
C ILE A 112 -5.96 -0.65 11.61
N SER A 113 -5.73 -0.89 10.32
CA SER A 113 -5.95 0.11 9.27
C SER A 113 -5.97 -0.52 7.88
N ILE A 114 -6.47 0.23 6.90
CA ILE A 114 -6.31 -0.11 5.48
C ILE A 114 -5.40 0.94 4.82
N LYS A 115 -4.33 0.47 4.19
CA LYS A 115 -3.43 1.27 3.35
C LYS A 115 -3.89 1.14 1.90
N PHE A 116 -4.60 2.17 1.42
CA PHE A 116 -5.01 2.28 0.03
C PHE A 116 -3.93 2.91 -0.82
N SER A 117 -3.68 2.27 -1.94
CA SER A 117 -2.90 2.80 -3.03
C SER A 117 -3.72 3.79 -3.87
N LEU A 118 -3.31 5.06 -3.89
CA LEU A 118 -3.95 6.12 -4.67
C LEU A 118 -2.86 7.01 -5.25
N ASP A 119 -2.67 6.98 -6.57
CA ASP A 119 -1.58 7.71 -7.24
C ASP A 119 -2.03 8.97 -7.99
N GLY A 120 -3.21 9.54 -7.72
CA GLY A 120 -3.59 10.81 -8.35
C GLY A 120 -4.95 11.34 -7.93
N PRO A 121 -5.23 12.63 -8.17
CA PRO A 121 -6.51 13.26 -7.83
C PRO A 121 -7.68 12.86 -8.75
N ASN A 122 -7.41 12.26 -9.90
CA ASN A 122 -8.42 11.96 -10.91
C ASN A 122 -8.09 10.66 -11.65
N ARG A 123 -9.04 10.22 -12.48
CA ARG A 123 -8.95 8.99 -13.29
C ARG A 123 -7.67 8.95 -14.09
N ASP A 124 -7.33 10.02 -14.81
CA ASP A 124 -6.20 10.05 -15.75
C ASP A 124 -4.84 9.98 -15.06
N SER A 125 -4.69 10.70 -13.95
CA SER A 125 -3.45 10.69 -13.16
C SER A 125 -3.30 9.37 -12.41
N HIS A 126 -4.33 8.87 -11.74
CA HIS A 126 -4.27 7.58 -11.06
C HIS A 126 -4.04 6.41 -12.03
N GLY A 127 -4.81 6.37 -13.12
CA GLY A 127 -4.73 5.32 -14.15
C GLY A 127 -3.49 5.39 -15.02
N PHE A 128 -2.68 6.46 -14.93
CA PHE A 128 -1.37 6.52 -15.60
C PHE A 128 -0.45 5.38 -15.16
N LEU A 129 -0.49 5.07 -13.86
CA LEU A 129 0.29 4.01 -13.24
C LEU A 129 -0.52 2.74 -13.03
N ARG A 130 -1.83 2.88 -12.76
CA ARG A 130 -2.73 1.81 -12.32
C ARG A 130 -3.54 1.27 -13.49
N LEU A 131 -2.86 0.54 -14.37
CA LEU A 131 -3.47 -0.14 -15.52
C LEU A 131 -4.27 -1.36 -15.06
N ASP A 132 -5.34 -1.70 -15.76
CA ASP A 132 -6.11 -2.89 -15.46
C ASP A 132 -5.34 -4.19 -15.75
N ALA A 133 -5.96 -5.35 -15.52
CA ALA A 133 -5.30 -6.64 -15.74
C ALA A 133 -4.81 -6.85 -17.20
N GLY A 134 -5.44 -6.19 -18.18
CA GLY A 134 -5.00 -6.19 -19.58
C GLY A 134 -3.78 -5.30 -19.83
N GLY A 135 -3.45 -4.42 -18.89
CA GLY A 135 -2.43 -3.39 -19.09
C GLY A 135 -2.98 -2.15 -19.79
N GLU A 136 -4.29 -1.92 -19.74
CA GLU A 136 -4.92 -0.76 -20.36
C GLU A 136 -5.42 0.24 -19.32
N PHE A 137 -5.58 1.49 -19.77
CA PHE A 137 -6.19 2.53 -18.95
C PHE A 137 -7.68 2.23 -18.75
N ASN A 138 -8.09 2.11 -17.49
CA ASN A 138 -9.49 1.90 -17.15
C ASN A 138 -9.94 2.89 -16.06
N PRO A 139 -10.75 3.90 -16.40
CA PRO A 139 -11.15 4.94 -15.45
C PRO A 139 -11.97 4.39 -14.27
N LYS A 140 -12.60 3.22 -14.42
CA LYS A 140 -13.38 2.58 -13.35
C LYS A 140 -12.51 2.19 -12.15
N MET A 141 -11.21 1.94 -12.34
CA MET A 141 -10.32 1.56 -11.24
C MET A 141 -10.24 2.66 -10.18
N PHE A 142 -10.08 3.92 -10.63
CA PHE A 142 -10.11 5.07 -9.73
C PHE A 142 -11.46 5.21 -9.02
N ASP A 143 -12.57 5.09 -9.76
CA ASP A 143 -13.92 5.23 -9.19
C ASP A 143 -14.18 4.18 -8.09
N ILE A 144 -13.82 2.91 -8.34
CA ILE A 144 -13.96 1.81 -7.36
C ILE A 144 -13.08 2.06 -6.14
N THR A 145 -11.81 2.46 -6.35
CA THR A 145 -10.89 2.75 -5.25
C THR A 145 -11.43 3.88 -4.36
N ILE A 146 -11.93 4.97 -4.94
CA ILE A 146 -12.54 6.07 -4.18
C ILE A 146 -13.82 5.63 -3.46
N GLU A 147 -14.69 4.85 -4.10
CA GLU A 147 -15.90 4.31 -3.45
C GLU A 147 -15.52 3.50 -2.20
N ASN A 148 -14.53 2.62 -2.31
CA ASN A 148 -14.10 1.77 -1.21
C ASN A 148 -13.41 2.56 -0.09
N ILE A 149 -12.56 3.55 -0.43
CA ILE A 149 -11.96 4.47 0.55
C ILE A 149 -13.07 5.18 1.36
N LEU A 150 -14.05 5.77 0.67
CA LEU A 150 -15.12 6.53 1.32
C LEU A 150 -16.03 5.62 2.16
N PHE A 151 -16.27 4.39 1.71
CA PHE A 151 -17.03 3.40 2.47
C PHE A 151 -16.36 3.08 3.82
N PHE A 152 -15.06 2.76 3.82
CA PHE A 152 -14.36 2.42 5.07
C PHE A 152 -14.18 3.65 5.97
N LYS A 153 -13.99 4.83 5.38
CA LYS A 153 -13.97 6.09 6.13
C LYS A 153 -15.30 6.36 6.84
N LYS A 154 -16.44 6.14 6.16
CA LYS A 154 -17.78 6.25 6.77
C LYS A 154 -17.96 5.33 7.97
N HIS A 155 -17.33 4.15 7.95
CA HIS A 155 -17.34 3.18 9.04
C HIS A 155 -16.23 3.40 10.09
N LYS A 156 -15.55 4.55 10.04
CA LYS A 156 -14.50 4.94 11.00
C LYS A 156 -13.29 3.99 11.03
N ILE A 157 -13.04 3.27 9.94
CA ILE A 157 -11.80 2.50 9.80
C ILE A 157 -10.64 3.47 9.56
N PRO A 158 -9.52 3.35 10.28
CA PRO A 158 -8.33 4.16 10.01
C PRO A 158 -7.81 3.88 8.59
N ILE A 159 -7.64 4.94 7.80
CA ILE A 159 -7.17 4.87 6.42
C ILE A 159 -5.79 5.50 6.30
N THR A 160 -4.88 4.77 5.66
CA THR A 160 -3.62 5.31 5.16
C THR A 160 -3.72 5.41 3.64
N ILE A 161 -3.23 6.50 3.06
CA ILE A 161 -3.05 6.61 1.60
C ILE A 161 -1.58 6.47 1.27
N ALA A 162 -1.25 5.69 0.24
CA ALA A 162 0.09 5.59 -0.32
C ALA A 162 0.07 6.00 -1.78
N SER A 163 0.95 6.93 -2.15
CA SER A 163 0.98 7.57 -3.46
C SER A 163 2.38 7.54 -4.04
N MET A 164 2.47 7.07 -5.29
CA MET A 164 3.67 7.19 -6.11
C MET A 164 3.62 8.49 -6.90
N LEU A 165 4.64 9.35 -6.77
CA LEU A 165 4.73 10.54 -7.59
C LEU A 165 5.17 10.19 -9.02
N HIS A 166 4.56 10.84 -10.00
CA HIS A 166 4.86 10.68 -11.41
C HIS A 166 4.46 11.93 -12.21
N LYS A 167 4.88 11.99 -13.48
CA LYS A 167 4.72 13.18 -14.34
C LYS A 167 3.28 13.69 -14.55
N LYS A 168 2.27 12.83 -14.32
CA LYS A 168 0.86 13.18 -14.46
C LYS A 168 0.17 13.59 -13.15
N ASN A 169 0.71 13.25 -11.97
CA ASN A 169 0.11 13.67 -10.70
C ASN A 169 0.87 14.84 -10.05
N ILE A 170 2.17 15.00 -10.33
CA ILE A 170 3.00 16.02 -9.68
C ILE A 170 2.55 17.44 -10.04
N LYS A 171 2.09 17.63 -11.29
CA LYS A 171 1.50 18.89 -11.77
C LYS A 171 0.14 19.19 -11.14
N LEU A 172 -0.50 18.17 -10.56
CA LEU A 172 -1.83 18.24 -9.95
C LEU A 172 -1.76 18.16 -8.41
N LEU A 173 -0.59 18.40 -7.81
CA LEU A 173 -0.38 18.23 -6.38
C LEU A 173 -1.41 18.98 -5.52
N LYS A 174 -1.75 20.23 -5.89
CA LYS A 174 -2.77 21.02 -5.18
C LYS A 174 -4.15 20.39 -5.22
N GLU A 175 -4.54 19.76 -6.33
CA GLU A 175 -5.80 19.03 -6.43
C GLU A 175 -5.73 17.73 -5.64
N PHE A 176 -4.57 17.08 -5.65
CA PHE A 176 -4.34 15.85 -4.91
C PHE A 176 -4.45 16.10 -3.40
N GLU A 177 -3.79 17.13 -2.88
CA GLU A 177 -3.92 17.58 -1.50
C GLU A 177 -5.39 17.83 -1.11
N LYS A 178 -6.18 18.48 -1.97
CA LYS A 178 -7.63 18.68 -1.72
C LYS A 178 -8.38 17.36 -1.60
N LEU A 179 -8.06 16.37 -2.46
CA LEU A 179 -8.63 15.04 -2.37
C LEU A 179 -8.21 14.31 -1.09
N ILE A 180 -6.92 14.33 -0.76
CA ILE A 180 -6.39 13.73 0.47
C ILE A 180 -7.04 14.36 1.71
N LYS A 181 -7.20 15.68 1.74
CA LYS A 181 -7.92 16.40 2.81
C LYS A 181 -9.37 15.96 2.92
N LYS A 182 -10.06 15.76 1.79
CA LYS A 182 -11.44 15.26 1.78
C LYS A 182 -11.53 13.83 2.32
N ILE A 183 -10.57 12.97 2.00
CA ILE A 183 -10.45 11.61 2.53
C ILE A 183 -10.11 11.64 4.04
N ASN A 184 -9.27 12.60 4.44
CA ASN A 184 -8.75 12.79 5.79
C ASN A 184 -8.12 11.49 6.36
N PRO A 185 -7.06 10.94 5.72
CA PRO A 185 -6.40 9.72 6.20
C PRO A 185 -5.56 10.00 7.45
N ILE A 186 -5.28 8.95 8.23
CA ILE A 186 -4.35 9.04 9.38
C ILE A 186 -2.91 9.28 8.93
N ASN A 187 -2.53 8.75 7.75
CA ASN A 187 -1.22 8.91 7.15
C ASN A 187 -1.37 9.09 5.63
N TRP A 188 -0.52 9.95 5.05
CA TRP A 188 -0.31 10.01 3.62
C TRP A 188 1.16 9.74 3.32
N PHE A 189 1.43 8.55 2.78
CA PHE A 189 2.76 8.15 2.33
C PHE A 189 2.97 8.59 0.89
N ILE A 190 4.10 9.23 0.63
CA ILE A 190 4.48 9.71 -0.68
C ILE A 190 5.89 9.19 -0.97
N SER A 191 6.03 8.52 -2.10
CA SER A 191 7.31 7.97 -2.56
C SER A 191 7.47 8.26 -4.06
N PRO A 192 8.70 8.48 -4.56
CA PRO A 192 8.94 8.41 -5.99
C PRO A 192 8.77 6.97 -6.52
N ILE A 193 8.70 6.81 -7.84
CA ILE A 193 8.76 5.48 -8.44
C ILE A 193 10.16 4.91 -8.27
N ILE A 194 10.26 3.77 -7.59
CA ILE A 194 11.51 3.02 -7.45
C ILE A 194 11.76 2.19 -8.72
N PRO A 195 12.97 2.20 -9.30
CA PRO A 195 13.30 1.49 -10.54
C PRO A 195 13.54 0.00 -10.30
N ILE A 196 12.52 -0.72 -9.84
CA ILE A 196 12.54 -2.18 -9.59
C ILE A 196 11.32 -2.81 -10.27
N GLY A 197 11.49 -4.04 -10.79
CA GLY A 197 10.42 -4.78 -11.43
C GLY A 197 9.90 -4.05 -12.66
N ARG A 198 8.58 -3.86 -12.79
CA ARG A 198 8.03 -3.09 -13.93
C ARG A 198 8.43 -1.60 -13.92
N GLY A 199 8.92 -1.10 -12.79
CA GLY A 199 9.41 0.27 -12.67
C GLY A 199 10.82 0.49 -13.23
N GLU A 200 11.56 -0.54 -13.64
CA GLU A 200 12.97 -0.44 -14.06
C GLU A 200 13.23 0.58 -15.18
N GLU A 201 12.35 0.65 -16.17
CA GLU A 201 12.48 1.59 -17.29
C GLU A 201 11.95 3.01 -16.96
N ASN A 202 11.53 3.24 -15.71
CA ASN A 202 10.92 4.49 -15.32
C ASN A 202 11.95 5.54 -14.88
N ASN A 203 12.33 6.40 -15.81
CA ASN A 203 13.23 7.52 -15.59
C ASN A 203 12.60 8.70 -14.84
N PHE A 204 11.46 8.53 -14.16
CA PHE A 204 10.76 9.65 -13.52
C PHE A 204 11.62 10.40 -12.50
N ILE A 205 12.42 9.70 -11.68
CA ILE A 205 13.30 10.36 -10.69
C ILE A 205 14.34 11.25 -11.38
N SER A 206 14.95 10.77 -12.48
CA SER A 206 15.95 11.55 -13.21
C SER A 206 15.33 12.71 -13.99
N GLU A 207 14.16 12.51 -14.61
CA GLU A 207 13.43 13.54 -15.36
C GLU A 207 12.94 14.70 -14.47
N PHE A 208 12.64 14.43 -13.20
CA PHE A 208 12.06 15.41 -12.27
C PHE A 208 12.97 15.71 -11.08
N TYR A 209 14.27 15.40 -11.18
CA TYR A 209 15.24 15.57 -10.10
C TYR A 209 15.23 17.00 -9.54
N ASP A 210 15.18 18.01 -10.42
CA ASP A 210 15.12 19.42 -10.04
C ASP A 210 13.81 19.81 -9.31
N TYR A 211 12.74 19.04 -9.53
CA TYR A 211 11.45 19.24 -8.86
C TYR A 211 11.43 18.62 -7.45
N PHE A 212 12.32 17.67 -7.18
CA PHE A 212 12.44 16.95 -5.89
C PHE A 212 13.53 17.54 -4.99
N ASP A 213 13.69 18.85 -5.00
CA ASP A 213 14.57 19.54 -4.07
C ASP A 213 14.03 19.50 -2.63
N ASN A 214 14.87 19.90 -1.66
CA ASN A 214 14.45 19.93 -0.25
C ASN A 214 13.22 20.83 -0.04
N LYS A 215 13.07 21.91 -0.83
CA LYS A 215 11.95 22.85 -0.68
C LYS A 215 10.62 22.21 -1.07
N PHE A 216 10.60 21.38 -2.11
CA PHE A 216 9.41 20.62 -2.51
C PHE A 216 8.94 19.70 -1.38
N TRP A 217 9.86 18.92 -0.81
CA TRP A 217 9.55 17.98 0.27
C TRP A 217 9.14 18.68 1.57
N GLU A 218 9.83 19.77 1.93
CA GLU A 218 9.46 20.63 3.04
C GLU A 218 8.09 21.27 2.83
N HIS A 219 7.76 21.69 1.59
CA HIS A 219 6.47 22.25 1.25
C HIS A 219 5.35 21.23 1.50
N ILE A 220 5.48 20.00 1.01
CA ILE A 220 4.47 18.96 1.25
C ILE A 220 4.34 18.66 2.75
N LYS A 221 5.45 18.49 3.48
CA LYS A 221 5.42 18.23 4.93
C LYS A 221 4.73 19.34 5.71
N LYS A 222 5.14 20.60 5.49
CA LYS A 222 4.53 21.77 6.13
C LYS A 222 3.03 21.85 5.87
N ARG A 223 2.59 21.57 4.64
CA ARG A 223 1.16 21.57 4.30
C ARG A 223 0.41 20.41 4.93
N GLY A 224 1.06 19.25 5.07
CA GLY A 224 0.56 18.15 5.88
C GLY A 224 0.27 18.58 7.32
N GLU A 225 1.21 19.28 7.95
CA GLU A 225 1.06 19.82 9.31
C GLU A 225 -0.09 20.84 9.41
N GLU A 226 -0.14 21.82 8.50
CA GLU A 226 -1.21 22.82 8.42
C GLU A 226 -2.60 22.17 8.31
N GLU A 227 -2.69 21.07 7.58
CA GLU A 227 -3.92 20.34 7.31
C GLU A 227 -4.18 19.15 8.25
N LYS A 228 -3.32 18.97 9.27
CA LYS A 228 -3.38 17.85 10.25
C LYS A 228 -3.36 16.46 9.61
N ILE A 229 -2.68 16.32 8.48
CA ILE A 229 -2.42 15.05 7.80
C ILE A 229 -0.98 14.63 8.12
N ASN A 230 -0.78 13.43 8.66
CA ASN A 230 0.57 12.93 8.89
C ASN A 230 1.22 12.51 7.56
N VAL A 231 2.01 13.41 6.97
CA VAL A 231 2.71 13.17 5.71
C VAL A 231 4.03 12.46 5.98
N ASN A 232 4.19 11.29 5.36
CA ASN A 232 5.37 10.46 5.47
C ASN A 232 6.03 10.36 4.10
N LEU A 233 7.23 10.88 3.97
CA LEU A 233 8.01 10.78 2.75
C LEU A 233 8.90 9.54 2.84
N ILE A 234 8.81 8.63 1.87
CA ILE A 234 9.60 7.40 1.80
C ILE A 234 10.42 7.40 0.52
N ASP A 235 11.54 6.67 0.53
CA ASP A 235 12.43 6.48 -0.62
C ASP A 235 12.86 7.80 -1.26
N MET A 236 12.96 8.84 -0.43
CA MET A 236 13.46 10.14 -0.88
C MET A 236 14.85 9.92 -1.46
N PRO A 237 15.13 10.39 -2.68
CA PRO A 237 16.49 10.37 -3.19
C PRO A 237 17.33 11.15 -2.18
N VAL A 238 18.17 10.44 -1.42
CA VAL A 238 19.14 11.06 -0.55
C VAL A 238 19.92 12.00 -1.45
N LYS A 239 20.01 13.28 -1.10
CA LYS A 239 20.94 14.19 -1.77
C LYS A 239 22.27 13.44 -1.87
N MET A 240 22.66 13.04 -3.07
CA MET A 240 24.07 12.81 -3.36
C MET A 240 24.67 14.20 -3.18
N GLU A 241 25.25 14.44 -2.00
CA GLU A 241 26.09 15.61 -1.80
C GLU A 241 27.07 15.61 -2.97
N LYS A 242 26.96 16.64 -3.81
CA LYS A 242 28.00 16.95 -4.79
C LYS A 242 29.23 17.31 -3.97
N HIS A 243 30.08 16.33 -3.72
CA HIS A 243 31.49 16.58 -3.42
C HIS A 243 32.16 17.14 -4.67
#